data_AF-A0A6B3CM69-F1
#
_entry.id   AF-A0A6B3CM69-F1
#
_cell.length_a   1.000
_cell.length_b   1.000
_cell.length_c   1.000
_cell.angle_alpha   90.00
_cell.angle_beta   90.00
_cell.angle_gamma   90.00
#
_symmetry.space_group_name_H-M   'P 1'
#
loop_
_entity.id
_entity.type
_entity.pdbx_description
1 polymer ?
#
loop_
_entity_poly.entity_id
_entity_poly.type
_entity_poly.pdbx_seq_one_letter_code
_entity_poly.pdbx_strand_id
1 'polypeptide(L)'
;MTGTDNGREAYAAERAELARLLPPAPGTDLPPGRHEHHRERLMNLIDDDTARAQGRTGADAQDRARERADRPGRSRLLRPSFLAPATALAVAGALVVGYSVQNGGGPADTGDTRSVSQVLHRMSDAAGRSDALPIRDDQFLYTRGTGRDVDLTSGKAVVGPLEESESWYSQKPGPQKKLGLIRQGGDTLPINAELGDSEGTRPGLNRPTYRWLATLPTDPRQLLDYFDEITPKFEGEDRDQALFESIGGLVGHALLPPDTAAGLFEAVALIPGVTRTPDAVDALGRKGVGIARDDERSGVRTEWVFDPEDLSYLGWSSHLTRDTAYGEKGDFMGDSAVIETAVVDKAGVKPQS
;
A
#
# COMPACT_ATOMS: atom_id res chain seq x y z
N MET A 1 5.65 20.83 51.63
CA MET A 1 5.21 20.96 50.22
C MET A 1 5.85 22.19 49.64
N THR A 2 6.80 22.01 48.72
CA THR A 2 7.14 22.89 47.58
C THR A 2 8.42 22.36 46.94
N GLY A 3 8.36 21.95 45.68
CA GLY A 3 9.54 21.57 44.92
C GLY A 3 9.19 20.71 43.72
N THR A 4 9.05 21.35 42.55
CA THR A 4 9.51 20.91 41.22
C THR A 4 8.80 21.73 40.12
N ASP A 5 9.15 23.01 39.97
CA ASP A 5 8.69 23.83 38.82
C ASP A 5 9.88 24.38 38.00
N ASN A 6 11.00 24.68 38.67
CA ASN A 6 12.19 25.30 38.04
C ASN A 6 12.91 24.45 36.97
N GLY A 7 12.64 23.14 36.87
CA GLY A 7 13.32 22.26 35.90
C GLY A 7 12.69 22.25 34.50
N ARG A 8 11.38 22.50 34.41
CA ARG A 8 10.64 22.48 33.14
C ARG A 8 10.82 23.76 32.34
N GLU A 9 10.85 24.91 33.03
CA GLU A 9 11.09 26.20 32.40
C GLU A 9 12.51 26.33 31.85
N ALA A 10 13.51 25.81 32.56
CA ALA A 10 14.89 25.79 32.10
C ALA A 10 15.07 24.95 30.83
N TYR A 11 14.40 23.80 30.75
CA TYR A 11 14.45 22.93 29.57
C TYR A 11 13.71 23.52 28.37
N ALA A 12 12.60 24.24 28.62
CA ALA A 12 11.84 24.93 27.58
C ALA A 12 12.62 26.13 27.01
N ALA A 13 13.34 26.87 27.86
CA ALA A 13 14.19 27.99 27.46
C ALA A 13 15.38 27.52 26.62
N GLU A 14 16.06 26.44 27.03
CA GLU A 14 17.19 25.86 26.30
C GLU A 14 16.75 25.31 24.92
N ARG A 15 15.55 24.71 24.84
CA ARG A 15 14.96 24.23 23.58
C ARG A 15 14.60 25.38 22.63
N ALA A 16 14.12 26.50 23.17
CA ALA A 16 13.81 27.69 22.38
C ALA A 16 15.08 28.41 21.88
N GLU A 17 16.16 28.36 22.63
CA GLU A 17 17.46 28.92 22.24
C GLU A 17 18.13 28.06 21.15
N LEU A 18 18.10 26.74 21.28
CA LEU A 18 18.57 25.81 20.25
C LEU A 18 17.75 25.92 18.95
N ALA A 19 16.44 26.14 19.03
CA ALA A 19 15.58 26.33 17.87
C ALA A 19 15.89 27.62 17.07
N ARG A 20 16.51 28.63 17.69
CA ARG A 20 16.93 29.88 17.04
C ARG A 20 18.30 29.80 16.37
N LEU A 21 19.13 28.83 16.78
CA LEU A 21 20.48 28.61 16.24
C LEU A 21 20.49 27.66 15.03
N LEU A 22 19.39 26.94 14.80
CA LEU A 22 19.22 26.09 13.63
C LEU A 22 18.71 26.95 12.46
N PRO A 23 19.32 26.87 11.26
CA PRO A 23 18.71 27.47 10.08
C PRO A 23 17.30 26.90 9.90
N PRO A 24 16.32 27.70 9.44
CA PRO A 24 14.96 27.20 9.20
C PRO A 24 15.07 25.95 8.33
N ALA A 25 14.54 24.83 8.82
CA ALA A 25 14.45 23.63 8.02
C ALA A 25 13.72 24.04 6.73
N PRO A 26 14.30 23.82 5.54
CA PRO A 26 13.54 24.05 4.32
C PRO A 26 12.30 23.17 4.45
N GLY A 27 11.13 23.81 4.42
CA GLY A 27 9.84 23.14 4.33
C GLY A 27 9.91 22.22 3.13
N THR A 28 10.21 20.96 3.39
CA THR A 28 10.07 19.90 2.43
C THR A 28 8.69 19.38 2.73
N ASP A 29 7.70 20.09 2.16
CA ASP A 29 6.41 19.47 1.93
C ASP A 29 6.72 18.20 1.14
N LEU A 30 6.65 17.07 1.83
CA LEU A 30 6.77 15.77 1.22
C LEU A 30 5.56 15.63 0.29
N PRO A 31 5.77 15.38 -0.99
CA PRO A 31 4.66 15.30 -1.92
C PRO A 31 3.72 14.16 -1.50
N PRO A 32 2.40 14.40 -1.45
CA PRO A 32 1.43 13.34 -1.19
C PRO A 32 1.57 12.30 -2.31
N GLY A 33 1.41 11.02 -1.99
CA GLY A 33 1.62 9.97 -2.99
C GLY A 33 2.58 8.86 -2.62
N ARG A 34 2.60 8.41 -1.37
CA ARG A 34 2.93 7.00 -1.05
C ARG A 34 2.70 6.61 0.41
N HIS A 35 1.58 7.03 0.97
CA HIS A 35 1.43 6.97 2.41
C HIS A 35 0.23 6.18 2.91
N GLU A 36 -0.64 5.58 2.10
CA GLU A 36 -1.84 4.91 2.63
C GLU A 36 -1.52 3.77 3.62
N HIS A 37 -0.80 2.73 3.20
CA HIS A 37 -0.52 1.57 4.07
C HIS A 37 0.52 1.85 5.18
N HIS A 38 1.26 2.96 5.09
CA HIS A 38 2.24 3.34 6.12
C HIS A 38 1.75 4.44 7.04
N ARG A 39 0.84 5.32 6.61
CA ARG A 39 0.30 6.43 7.41
C ARG A 39 -0.68 5.91 8.42
N GLU A 40 -1.65 5.09 8.03
CA GLU A 40 -2.62 4.51 8.97
C GLU A 40 -1.90 3.67 10.04
N ARG A 41 -0.85 2.94 9.64
CA ARG A 41 -0.02 2.15 10.56
C ARG A 41 0.98 2.98 11.38
N LEU A 42 1.52 4.08 10.84
CA LEU A 42 2.32 5.04 11.64
C LEU A 42 1.44 5.79 12.64
N MET A 43 0.21 6.15 12.28
CA MET A 43 -0.71 6.84 13.19
C MET A 43 -1.12 5.91 14.33
N ASN A 44 -1.44 4.64 14.04
CA ASN A 44 -1.66 3.63 15.07
C ASN A 44 -0.44 3.46 15.99
N LEU A 45 0.78 3.47 15.45
CA LEU A 45 2.01 3.42 16.24
C LEU A 45 2.24 4.68 17.11
N ILE A 46 1.90 5.87 16.61
CA ILE A 46 2.08 7.15 17.34
C ILE A 46 1.09 7.26 18.51
N ASP A 47 -0.16 6.84 18.32
CA ASP A 47 -1.20 6.87 19.36
C ASP A 47 -0.87 5.87 20.50
N ASP A 48 -0.34 4.71 20.14
CA ASP A 48 0.15 3.70 21.09
C ASP A 48 1.39 4.18 21.87
N ASP A 49 2.34 4.86 21.22
CA ASP A 49 3.56 5.34 21.87
C ASP A 49 3.28 6.58 22.75
N THR A 50 2.30 7.41 22.39
CA THR A 50 1.82 8.50 23.25
C THR A 50 1.04 7.98 24.47
N ALA A 51 0.22 6.93 24.32
CA ALA A 51 -0.41 6.24 25.45
C ALA A 51 0.63 5.60 26.40
N ARG A 52 1.72 5.04 25.85
CA ARG A 52 2.84 4.48 26.63
C ARG A 52 3.73 5.53 27.27
N ALA A 53 4.00 6.65 26.61
CA ALA A 53 4.77 7.76 27.17
C ALA A 53 4.04 8.40 28.36
N GLN A 54 2.70 8.40 28.33
CA GLN A 54 1.86 8.80 29.46
C GLN A 54 1.85 7.74 30.59
N GLY A 55 2.10 6.46 30.27
CA GLY A 55 2.21 5.36 31.25
C GLY A 55 3.61 5.10 31.81
N ARG A 56 4.67 5.68 31.22
CA ARG A 56 6.08 5.47 31.59
C ARG A 56 6.72 6.70 32.23
N THR A 57 6.09 7.25 33.26
CA THR A 57 6.83 8.02 34.27
C THR A 57 7.13 7.10 35.46
N GLY A 58 8.24 6.37 35.37
CA GLY A 58 8.78 5.61 36.50
C GLY A 58 9.50 4.33 36.08
N ALA A 59 10.82 4.34 36.26
CA ALA A 59 11.76 3.23 36.11
C ALA A 59 12.14 2.83 34.67
N ASP A 60 13.43 3.01 34.37
CA ASP A 60 14.26 2.31 33.36
C ASP A 60 15.03 3.27 32.43
N ALA A 61 15.81 4.16 33.05
CA ALA A 61 16.77 5.03 32.37
C ALA A 61 18.24 4.70 32.71
N GLN A 62 18.56 3.47 33.16
CA GLN A 62 19.94 3.11 33.55
C GLN A 62 20.60 1.97 32.78
N ASP A 63 19.87 1.22 31.93
CA ASP A 63 20.44 -0.01 31.34
C ASP A 63 20.90 0.07 29.88
N ARG A 64 20.76 1.21 29.18
CA ARG A 64 21.15 1.30 27.75
C ARG A 64 22.49 1.97 27.46
N ALA A 65 23.33 2.20 28.47
CA ALA A 65 24.61 2.89 28.32
C ALA A 65 25.84 1.97 28.14
N ARG A 66 25.69 0.66 27.92
CA ARG A 66 26.85 -0.27 27.92
C ARG A 66 27.03 -1.21 26.74
N GLU A 67 26.19 -1.16 25.70
CA GLU A 67 26.37 -2.04 24.54
C GLU A 67 26.24 -1.28 23.24
N ARG A 68 27.39 -0.84 22.71
CA ARG A 68 27.79 -0.82 21.29
C ARG A 68 29.06 0.03 21.11
N ALA A 69 30.11 -0.39 21.81
CA ALA A 69 31.46 -0.25 21.30
C ALA A 69 31.76 -1.48 20.42
N ASP A 70 32.62 -1.29 19.43
CA ASP A 70 33.20 -2.29 18.52
C ASP A 70 32.43 -2.68 17.24
N ARG A 71 32.77 -1.95 16.17
CA ARG A 71 32.94 -2.48 14.79
C ARG A 71 34.37 -2.19 14.32
N PRO A 72 34.96 -3.07 13.50
CA PRO A 72 35.38 -2.65 12.13
C PRO A 72 35.27 -3.82 11.10
N GLY A 73 35.33 -3.72 9.77
CA GLY A 73 35.49 -2.67 8.74
C GLY A 73 35.90 -3.26 7.35
N ARG A 74 35.63 -2.53 6.23
CA ARG A 74 36.27 -2.54 4.85
C ARG A 74 35.92 -3.70 3.86
N SER A 75 35.91 -3.61 2.50
CA SER A 75 36.22 -2.59 1.45
C SER A 75 35.73 -2.96 0.00
N ARG A 76 35.30 -1.92 -0.77
CA ARG A 76 35.44 -1.51 -2.22
C ARG A 76 35.66 -2.44 -3.47
N LEU A 77 35.17 -1.89 -4.62
CA LEU A 77 35.57 -1.94 -6.07
C LEU A 77 34.75 -2.92 -6.97
N LEU A 78 34.42 -2.74 -8.27
CA LEU A 78 34.45 -1.71 -9.34
C LEU A 78 33.50 -2.18 -10.50
N ARG A 79 33.07 -1.25 -11.38
CA ARG A 79 32.21 -1.37 -12.62
C ARG A 79 32.99 -1.95 -13.85
N PRO A 80 32.43 -2.26 -15.07
CA PRO A 80 31.50 -1.44 -15.90
C PRO A 80 30.51 -2.14 -16.90
N SER A 81 29.86 -1.28 -17.69
CA SER A 81 28.61 -1.32 -18.47
C SER A 81 28.62 -1.97 -19.88
N PHE A 82 27.43 -2.31 -20.42
CA PHE A 82 27.10 -2.31 -21.86
C PHE A 82 25.62 -1.95 -22.13
N LEU A 83 25.36 -1.33 -23.30
CA LEU A 83 24.10 -0.76 -23.82
C LEU A 83 23.59 -1.59 -25.01
N ALA A 84 22.26 -1.77 -25.13
CA ALA A 84 21.54 -2.04 -26.39
C ALA A 84 20.03 -1.72 -26.22
N PRO A 85 19.27 -1.42 -27.30
CA PRO A 85 17.94 -0.81 -27.24
C PRO A 85 16.81 -1.84 -27.19
N ALA A 86 15.65 -1.46 -26.63
CA ALA A 86 14.45 -2.30 -26.62
C ALA A 86 13.18 -1.50 -26.99
N THR A 87 12.22 -2.24 -27.53
CA THR A 87 10.91 -1.86 -28.06
C THR A 87 9.82 -2.08 -27.01
N ALA A 88 8.88 -1.14 -26.90
CA ALA A 88 7.72 -1.24 -26.01
C ALA A 88 6.50 -1.87 -26.71
N LEU A 89 5.72 -2.66 -25.96
CA LEU A 89 4.40 -3.17 -26.34
C LEU A 89 3.38 -2.55 -25.37
N ALA A 90 2.39 -1.84 -25.89
CA ALA A 90 1.26 -1.33 -25.13
C ALA A 90 0.04 -2.26 -25.32
N VAL A 91 -0.70 -2.51 -24.24
CA VAL A 91 -2.02 -3.16 -24.30
C VAL A 91 -3.03 -2.10 -23.87
N ALA A 92 -3.91 -1.70 -24.78
CA ALA A 92 -4.98 -0.74 -24.53
C ALA A 92 -6.34 -1.48 -24.48
N GLY A 93 -7.03 -1.41 -23.35
CA GLY A 93 -8.41 -1.88 -23.19
C GLY A 93 -9.41 -0.73 -23.35
N ALA A 94 -10.50 -0.96 -24.10
CA ALA A 94 -11.43 0.08 -24.56
C ALA A 94 -12.91 -0.20 -24.24
N LEU A 95 -13.60 0.89 -23.87
CA LEU A 95 -15.03 1.26 -24.06
C LEU A 95 -16.16 0.51 -23.31
N VAL A 96 -16.86 1.31 -22.51
CA VAL A 96 -18.03 1.01 -21.66
C VAL A 96 -19.35 1.09 -22.44
N VAL A 97 -20.24 0.10 -22.24
CA VAL A 97 -21.68 0.19 -22.53
C VAL A 97 -22.46 0.05 -21.21
N GLY A 98 -23.26 1.05 -20.88
CA GLY A 98 -23.96 1.14 -19.59
C GLY A 98 -25.18 0.23 -19.47
N TYR A 99 -25.37 -0.33 -18.27
CA TYR A 99 -26.65 -0.88 -17.83
C TYR A 99 -26.94 -0.46 -16.38
N SER A 100 -28.18 -0.08 -16.11
CA SER A 100 -28.67 0.36 -14.81
C SER A 100 -29.59 -0.71 -14.21
N VAL A 101 -29.32 -1.16 -12.98
CA VAL A 101 -30.34 -1.81 -12.12
C VAL A 101 -30.11 -1.46 -10.65
N GLN A 102 -31.23 -1.39 -9.92
CA GLN A 102 -31.51 -0.92 -8.57
C GLN A 102 -31.29 -1.95 -7.45
N ASN A 103 -30.78 -1.43 -6.31
CA ASN A 103 -31.08 -1.68 -4.89
C ASN A 103 -31.38 -3.09 -4.34
N GLY A 104 -30.71 -3.41 -3.21
CA GLY A 104 -31.30 -4.23 -2.15
C GLY A 104 -30.31 -4.72 -1.09
N GLY A 105 -30.08 -3.92 -0.03
CA GLY A 105 -29.29 -4.33 1.15
C GLY A 105 -30.11 -5.18 2.14
N GLY A 106 -29.58 -6.35 2.48
CA GLY A 106 -30.04 -7.27 3.54
C GLY A 106 -28.85 -8.03 4.13
N PRO A 107 -28.97 -8.62 5.33
CA PRO A 107 -27.82 -9.03 6.16
C PRO A 107 -27.06 -10.21 5.53
N ALA A 108 -25.73 -10.19 5.65
CA ALA A 108 -24.83 -11.22 5.14
C ALA A 108 -25.10 -12.58 5.80
N ASP A 109 -25.94 -13.38 5.12
CA ASP A 109 -26.20 -14.78 5.39
C ASP A 109 -25.17 -15.63 4.62
N THR A 110 -24.97 -16.89 5.02
CA THR A 110 -24.12 -17.92 4.39
C THR A 110 -24.16 -18.00 2.86
N GLY A 111 -25.19 -17.46 2.21
CA GLY A 111 -25.26 -17.24 0.76
C GLY A 111 -24.24 -16.23 0.22
N ASP A 112 -23.88 -15.20 0.99
CA ASP A 112 -22.90 -14.19 0.63
C ASP A 112 -21.47 -14.75 0.66
N THR A 113 -21.13 -15.54 1.68
CA THR A 113 -19.84 -16.27 1.74
C THR A 113 -19.70 -17.26 0.57
N ARG A 114 -20.77 -18.00 0.24
CA ARG A 114 -20.75 -18.88 -0.94
C ARG A 114 -20.66 -18.08 -2.24
N SER A 115 -21.26 -16.89 -2.30
CA SER A 115 -21.19 -15.99 -3.45
C SER A 115 -19.78 -15.41 -3.65
N VAL A 116 -19.11 -14.97 -2.58
CA VAL A 116 -17.75 -14.42 -2.67
C VAL A 116 -16.73 -15.48 -3.07
N SER A 117 -16.78 -16.69 -2.49
CA SER A 117 -15.89 -17.79 -2.91
C SER A 117 -16.10 -18.15 -4.38
N GLN A 118 -17.33 -18.12 -4.89
CA GLN A 118 -17.60 -18.35 -6.31
C GLN A 118 -17.03 -17.25 -7.21
N VAL A 119 -17.10 -15.98 -6.79
CA VAL A 119 -16.49 -14.87 -7.54
C VAL A 119 -14.96 -15.00 -7.55
N LEU A 120 -14.35 -15.22 -6.39
CA LEU A 120 -12.90 -15.36 -6.27
C LEU A 120 -12.38 -16.59 -7.04
N HIS A 121 -13.12 -17.69 -7.05
CA HIS A 121 -12.80 -18.85 -7.88
C HIS A 121 -12.85 -18.51 -9.38
N ARG A 122 -13.84 -17.73 -9.84
CA ARG A 122 -13.87 -17.26 -11.24
C ARG A 122 -12.72 -16.30 -11.57
N MET A 123 -12.36 -15.41 -10.65
CA MET A 123 -11.20 -14.53 -10.79
C MET A 123 -9.90 -15.34 -10.89
N SER A 124 -9.78 -16.39 -10.08
CA SER A 124 -8.66 -17.33 -10.14
C SER A 124 -8.57 -18.03 -11.49
N ASP A 125 -9.69 -18.59 -11.97
CA ASP A 125 -9.82 -19.24 -13.27
C ASP A 125 -9.46 -18.29 -14.44
N ALA A 126 -9.92 -17.04 -14.39
CA ALA A 126 -9.63 -16.03 -15.40
C ALA A 126 -8.14 -15.65 -15.38
N ALA A 127 -7.58 -15.43 -14.20
CA ALA A 127 -6.17 -15.11 -14.02
C ALA A 127 -5.27 -16.24 -14.54
N GLY A 128 -5.56 -17.50 -14.19
CA GLY A 128 -4.77 -18.65 -14.62
C GLY A 128 -4.82 -18.94 -16.12
N ARG A 129 -5.83 -18.43 -16.83
CA ARG A 129 -5.95 -18.53 -18.30
C ARG A 129 -5.36 -17.32 -19.04
N SER A 130 -4.96 -16.28 -18.32
CA SER A 130 -4.42 -15.07 -18.92
C SER A 130 -3.00 -15.28 -19.44
N ASP A 131 -2.67 -14.61 -20.53
CA ASP A 131 -1.32 -14.65 -21.06
C ASP A 131 -0.36 -13.91 -20.12
N ALA A 132 0.77 -14.55 -19.80
CA ALA A 132 1.83 -13.91 -19.04
C ALA A 132 2.38 -12.73 -19.85
N LEU A 133 2.33 -11.52 -19.28
CA LEU A 133 3.02 -10.35 -19.83
C LEU A 133 4.49 -10.41 -19.40
N PRO A 134 5.44 -10.70 -20.31
CA PRO A 134 6.84 -10.82 -19.92
C PRO A 134 7.42 -9.42 -19.66
N ILE A 135 7.78 -9.15 -18.40
CA ILE A 135 8.57 -7.99 -18.02
C ILE A 135 9.99 -8.42 -17.67
N ARG A 136 10.99 -7.76 -18.28
CA ARG A 136 12.40 -8.07 -18.04
C ARG A 136 12.92 -7.35 -16.80
N ASP A 137 13.97 -7.91 -16.22
CA ASP A 137 14.68 -7.37 -15.05
C ASP A 137 15.18 -5.92 -15.25
N ASP A 138 15.43 -5.48 -16.48
CA ASP A 138 15.92 -4.12 -16.77
C ASP A 138 14.81 -3.10 -17.02
N GLN A 139 13.54 -3.51 -17.01
CA GLN A 139 12.38 -2.68 -17.31
C GLN A 139 11.68 -2.13 -16.06
N PHE A 140 10.64 -1.33 -16.30
CA PHE A 140 9.79 -0.73 -15.30
C PHE A 140 8.33 -1.11 -15.54
N LEU A 141 7.62 -1.39 -14.45
CA LEU A 141 6.17 -1.44 -14.44
C LEU A 141 5.66 0.00 -14.35
N TYR A 142 4.98 0.45 -15.39
CA TYR A 142 4.29 1.73 -15.40
C TYR A 142 2.83 1.54 -14.99
N THR A 143 2.36 2.40 -14.09
CA THR A 143 0.95 2.49 -13.72
C THR A 143 0.53 3.94 -13.69
N ARG A 144 -0.60 4.27 -14.32
CA ARG A 144 -1.27 5.56 -14.22
C ARG A 144 -2.65 5.37 -13.63
N GLY A 145 -3.01 6.22 -12.70
CA GLY A 145 -4.28 6.16 -12.01
C GLY A 145 -4.66 7.48 -11.39
N THR A 146 -5.81 7.51 -10.74
CA THR A 146 -6.26 8.65 -9.94
C THR A 146 -6.82 8.17 -8.62
N GLY A 147 -6.81 9.02 -7.60
CA GLY A 147 -7.38 8.67 -6.30
C GLY A 147 -7.50 9.86 -5.38
N ARG A 148 -8.18 9.64 -4.26
CA ARG A 148 -8.30 10.59 -3.15
C ARG A 148 -7.83 9.90 -1.89
N ASP A 149 -6.95 10.59 -1.18
CA ASP A 149 -6.48 10.18 0.14
C ASP A 149 -7.23 10.93 1.24
N VAL A 150 -7.22 10.38 2.45
CA VAL A 150 -7.77 11.05 3.64
C VAL A 150 -6.66 11.38 4.62
N ASP A 151 -6.55 12.66 4.97
CA ASP A 151 -5.65 13.13 5.99
C ASP A 151 -6.30 13.03 7.38
N LEU A 152 -5.71 12.20 8.25
CA LEU A 152 -6.14 12.01 9.64
C LEU A 152 -5.29 12.78 10.67
N THR A 153 -4.25 13.51 10.25
CA THR A 153 -3.28 14.18 11.15
C THR A 153 -3.90 15.30 11.98
N SER A 154 -5.02 15.86 11.50
CA SER A 154 -5.80 16.86 12.25
C SER A 154 -6.65 16.26 13.37
N GLY A 155 -6.70 14.92 13.48
CA GLY A 155 -7.61 14.19 14.36
C GLY A 155 -9.02 14.03 13.78
N LYS A 156 -9.26 14.49 12.56
CA LYS A 156 -10.50 14.30 11.78
C LYS A 156 -10.14 13.86 10.37
N ALA A 157 -11.05 13.14 9.71
CA ALA A 157 -10.95 12.82 8.30
C ALA A 157 -11.06 14.09 7.43
N VAL A 158 -9.98 14.44 6.75
CA VAL A 158 -9.95 15.52 5.76
C VAL A 158 -9.66 14.91 4.39
N VAL A 159 -10.66 14.92 3.52
CA VAL A 159 -10.55 14.36 2.17
C VAL A 159 -9.70 15.27 1.29
N GLY A 160 -8.64 14.72 0.71
CA GLY A 160 -7.80 15.39 -0.28
C GLY A 160 -8.50 15.55 -1.64
N PRO A 161 -7.94 16.38 -2.54
CA PRO A 161 -8.43 16.48 -3.91
C PRO A 161 -8.26 15.15 -4.66
N LEU A 162 -9.05 14.95 -5.71
CA LEU A 162 -8.81 13.88 -6.67
C LEU A 162 -7.57 14.22 -7.48
N GLU A 163 -6.54 13.39 -7.38
CA GLU A 163 -5.26 13.63 -8.05
C GLU A 163 -4.90 12.49 -8.99
N GLU A 164 -4.33 12.82 -10.15
CA GLU A 164 -3.72 11.84 -11.04
C GLU A 164 -2.27 11.56 -10.60
N SER A 165 -1.88 10.29 -10.65
CA SER A 165 -0.51 9.88 -10.44
C SER A 165 -0.03 8.89 -11.51
N GLU A 166 1.26 8.97 -11.81
CA GLU A 166 1.97 8.00 -12.65
C GLU A 166 3.13 7.42 -11.84
N SER A 167 3.38 6.12 -11.95
CA SER A 167 4.52 5.47 -11.29
C SER A 167 5.27 4.56 -12.24
N TRP A 168 6.57 4.38 -11.99
CA TRP A 168 7.47 3.51 -12.74
C TRP A 168 8.30 2.68 -11.76
N TYR A 169 7.89 1.46 -11.46
CA TYR A 169 8.59 0.57 -10.53
C TYR A 169 9.62 -0.32 -11.22
N SER A 170 10.87 -0.23 -10.76
CA SER A 170 11.98 -1.00 -11.32
C SER A 170 11.85 -2.50 -11.03
N GLN A 171 12.05 -3.31 -12.05
CA GLN A 171 12.06 -4.77 -11.95
C GLN A 171 13.46 -5.37 -11.70
N LYS A 172 14.48 -4.52 -11.51
CA LYS A 172 15.86 -4.97 -11.30
C LYS A 172 15.95 -5.97 -10.16
N PRO A 173 16.75 -7.05 -10.29
CA PRO A 173 16.95 -8.00 -9.20
C PRO A 173 17.75 -7.37 -8.06
N GLY A 174 17.66 -7.98 -6.89
CA GLY A 174 18.43 -7.60 -5.71
C GLY A 174 17.99 -6.27 -5.06
N PRO A 175 18.73 -5.82 -4.02
CA PRO A 175 18.44 -4.58 -3.30
C PRO A 175 18.54 -3.33 -4.19
N GLN A 176 17.58 -2.40 -4.08
CA GLN A 176 17.59 -1.13 -4.80
C GLN A 176 17.45 0.06 -3.84
N LYS A 177 18.29 1.10 -4.00
CA LYS A 177 18.18 2.36 -3.24
C LYS A 177 17.15 3.32 -3.83
N LYS A 178 16.86 3.17 -5.13
CA LYS A 178 15.82 3.88 -5.87
C LYS A 178 14.93 2.82 -6.51
N LEU A 179 13.70 2.73 -6.03
CA LEU A 179 12.74 1.71 -6.47
C LEU A 179 12.09 2.11 -7.80
N GLY A 180 12.17 3.39 -8.17
CA GLY A 180 11.57 3.90 -9.39
C GLY A 180 11.32 5.41 -9.34
N LEU A 181 10.32 5.85 -10.10
CA LEU A 181 9.81 7.24 -10.09
C LEU A 181 8.31 7.27 -9.83
N ILE A 182 7.84 8.34 -9.21
CA ILE A 182 6.43 8.70 -9.15
C ILE A 182 6.27 10.13 -9.67
N ARG A 183 5.18 10.40 -10.38
CA ARG A 183 4.75 11.73 -10.79
C ARG A 183 3.37 12.02 -10.24
N GLN A 184 3.22 13.13 -9.53
CA GLN A 184 1.97 13.59 -8.93
C GLN A 184 2.03 15.11 -8.73
N GLY A 185 0.91 15.81 -8.88
CA GLY A 185 0.87 17.27 -8.70
C GLY A 185 1.77 18.06 -9.65
N GLY A 186 2.20 17.45 -10.78
CA GLY A 186 3.16 18.03 -11.71
C GLY A 186 4.64 17.77 -11.37
N ASP A 187 4.93 17.30 -10.16
CA ASP A 187 6.28 16.96 -9.72
C ASP A 187 6.63 15.51 -10.05
N THR A 188 7.91 15.26 -10.37
CA THR A 188 8.43 13.89 -10.57
C THR A 188 9.54 13.60 -9.57
N LEU A 189 9.34 12.57 -8.76
CA LEU A 189 10.14 12.28 -7.58
C LEU A 189 10.68 10.86 -7.60
N PRO A 190 11.87 10.62 -7.01
CA PRO A 190 12.36 9.28 -6.81
C PRO A 190 11.54 8.55 -5.76
N ILE A 191 11.22 7.29 -6.04
CA ILE A 191 10.79 6.35 -5.03
C ILE A 191 12.05 5.82 -4.36
N ASN A 192 12.23 6.15 -3.08
CA ASN A 192 13.41 5.74 -2.34
C ASN A 192 13.20 4.37 -1.68
N ALA A 193 14.30 3.71 -1.32
CA ALA A 193 14.27 2.55 -0.43
C ALA A 193 13.59 2.88 0.90
N GLU A 194 13.06 1.84 1.53
CA GLU A 194 12.42 1.94 2.83
C GLU A 194 13.34 2.53 3.88
N LEU A 195 12.74 3.21 4.86
CA LEU A 195 13.49 3.77 5.97
C LEU A 195 14.19 2.64 6.74
N GLY A 196 15.52 2.73 6.82
CA GLY A 196 16.35 1.71 7.47
C GLY A 196 17.11 0.80 6.50
N ASP A 197 16.72 0.75 5.22
CA ASP A 197 17.38 -0.07 4.20
C ASP A 197 18.63 0.61 3.61
N SER A 198 19.72 0.68 4.40
CA SER A 198 20.96 1.34 3.97
C SER A 198 21.58 0.73 2.71
N GLU A 199 21.38 -0.58 2.51
CA GLU A 199 21.84 -1.34 1.34
C GLU A 199 20.81 -1.39 0.21
N GLY A 200 19.63 -0.81 0.41
CA GLY A 200 18.50 -0.83 -0.52
C GLY A 200 17.47 -1.91 -0.21
N THR A 201 16.26 -1.69 -0.70
CA THR A 201 15.11 -2.57 -0.47
C THR A 201 15.14 -3.76 -1.41
N ARG A 202 15.06 -4.97 -0.85
CA ARG A 202 15.01 -6.23 -1.59
C ARG A 202 13.65 -6.42 -2.27
N PRO A 203 13.55 -7.27 -3.31
CA PRO A 203 12.25 -7.71 -3.80
C PRO A 203 11.39 -8.27 -2.64
N GLY A 204 10.13 -7.88 -2.57
CA GLY A 204 9.21 -8.21 -1.47
C GLY A 204 7.91 -7.40 -1.55
N LEU A 205 7.09 -7.41 -0.49
CA LEU A 205 5.82 -6.65 -0.42
C LEU A 205 5.98 -5.17 -0.77
N ASN A 206 7.03 -4.52 -0.25
CA ASN A 206 7.25 -3.09 -0.44
C ASN A 206 8.03 -2.77 -1.74
N ARG A 207 8.47 -3.81 -2.46
CA ARG A 207 9.11 -3.70 -3.77
C ARG A 207 8.82 -4.94 -4.61
N PRO A 208 7.57 -5.16 -5.04
CA PRO A 208 7.22 -6.35 -5.79
C PRO A 208 7.94 -6.31 -7.14
N THR A 209 8.56 -7.43 -7.49
CA THR A 209 9.04 -7.66 -8.85
C THR A 209 8.36 -8.88 -9.43
N TYR A 210 8.16 -8.89 -10.75
CA TYR A 210 7.57 -10.03 -11.45
C TYR A 210 8.32 -11.33 -11.15
N ARG A 211 9.66 -11.25 -11.12
CA ARG A 211 10.51 -12.38 -10.76
C ARG A 211 10.31 -12.87 -9.32
N TRP A 212 10.10 -11.97 -8.35
CA TRP A 212 9.81 -12.37 -6.97
C TRP A 212 8.41 -12.98 -6.86
N LEU A 213 7.41 -12.38 -7.51
CA LEU A 213 6.05 -12.93 -7.57
C LEU A 213 6.02 -14.34 -8.16
N ALA A 214 6.81 -14.58 -9.21
CA ALA A 214 6.94 -15.89 -9.85
C ALA A 214 7.65 -16.95 -8.96
N THR A 215 8.24 -16.56 -7.84
CA THR A 215 8.83 -17.50 -6.86
C THR A 215 7.90 -17.83 -5.71
N LEU A 216 6.76 -17.17 -5.61
CA LEU A 216 5.79 -17.43 -4.55
C LEU A 216 5.16 -18.82 -4.74
N PRO A 217 4.75 -19.49 -3.64
CA PRO A 217 3.91 -20.67 -3.77
C PRO A 217 2.62 -20.32 -4.52
N THR A 218 1.98 -21.31 -5.14
CA THR A 218 0.69 -21.12 -5.82
C THR A 218 -0.47 -21.82 -5.10
N ASP A 219 -0.16 -22.66 -4.10
CA ASP A 219 -1.15 -23.23 -3.21
C ASP A 219 -1.74 -22.15 -2.29
N PRO A 220 -3.07 -22.00 -2.20
CA PRO A 220 -3.72 -20.91 -1.48
C PRO A 220 -3.35 -20.82 0.01
N ARG A 221 -3.18 -21.97 0.68
CA ARG A 221 -2.84 -22.01 2.10
C ARG A 221 -1.38 -21.65 2.32
N GLN A 222 -0.49 -22.22 1.52
CA GLN A 222 0.94 -21.87 1.57
C GLN A 222 1.18 -20.39 1.23
N LEU A 223 0.37 -19.81 0.33
CA LEU A 223 0.38 -18.37 0.06
C LEU A 223 -0.01 -17.55 1.28
N LEU A 224 -1.12 -17.88 1.94
CA LEU A 224 -1.53 -17.17 3.16
C LEU A 224 -0.49 -17.30 4.28
N ASP A 225 0.07 -18.49 4.48
CA ASP A 225 1.12 -18.72 5.47
C ASP A 225 2.36 -17.89 5.15
N TYR A 226 2.76 -17.82 3.88
CA TYR A 226 3.87 -16.98 3.42
C TYR A 226 3.59 -15.50 3.66
N PHE A 227 2.41 -14.98 3.31
CA PHE A 227 2.06 -13.59 3.56
C PHE A 227 1.97 -13.27 5.04
N ASP A 228 1.47 -14.17 5.87
CA ASP A 228 1.44 -13.96 7.32
C ASP A 228 2.83 -13.88 7.94
N GLU A 229 3.83 -14.51 7.33
CA GLU A 229 5.22 -14.38 7.79
C GLU A 229 5.81 -13.01 7.44
N ILE A 230 5.54 -12.51 6.22
CA ILE A 230 6.22 -11.31 5.70
C ILE A 230 5.45 -10.01 5.89
N THR A 231 4.14 -10.08 6.14
CA THR A 231 3.33 -8.91 6.45
C THR A 231 3.76 -8.35 7.82
N PRO A 232 4.17 -7.07 7.88
CA PRO A 232 4.52 -6.44 9.15
C PRO A 232 3.36 -6.57 10.15
N LYS A 233 3.67 -6.97 11.38
CA LYS A 233 2.69 -7.14 12.45
C LYS A 233 2.80 -5.99 13.43
N PHE A 234 1.73 -5.24 13.60
CA PHE A 234 1.64 -4.21 14.60
C PHE A 234 0.75 -4.64 15.76
N GLU A 235 1.05 -4.14 16.96
CA GLU A 235 0.20 -4.40 18.11
C GLU A 235 -1.16 -3.76 17.89
N GLY A 236 -2.22 -4.53 18.17
CA GLY A 236 -3.58 -4.05 17.98
C GLY A 236 -4.10 -4.04 16.54
N GLU A 237 -3.34 -4.54 15.56
CA GLU A 237 -3.80 -4.73 14.19
C GLU A 237 -4.69 -5.99 14.07
N ASP A 238 -5.69 -5.95 13.18
CA ASP A 238 -6.38 -7.16 12.74
C ASP A 238 -5.51 -7.89 11.70
N ARG A 239 -5.05 -9.09 12.06
CA ARG A 239 -4.19 -9.91 11.20
C ARG A 239 -4.82 -10.18 9.83
N ASP A 240 -6.09 -10.51 9.80
CA ASP A 240 -6.76 -10.91 8.57
C ASP A 240 -7.02 -9.67 7.68
N GLN A 241 -7.20 -8.49 8.30
CA GLN A 241 -7.18 -7.21 7.58
C GLN A 241 -5.81 -6.93 6.96
N ALA A 242 -4.74 -7.08 7.75
CA ALA A 242 -3.37 -6.83 7.27
C ALA A 242 -3.00 -7.75 6.09
N LEU A 243 -3.43 -9.01 6.13
CA LEU A 243 -3.28 -9.96 5.04
C LEU A 243 -4.08 -9.53 3.81
N PHE A 244 -5.35 -9.17 3.99
CA PHE A 244 -6.21 -8.67 2.92
C PHE A 244 -5.53 -7.49 2.23
N GLU A 245 -5.19 -6.43 2.96
CA GLU A 245 -4.52 -5.24 2.41
C GLU A 245 -3.18 -5.54 1.73
N SER A 246 -2.36 -6.43 2.31
CA SER A 246 -1.08 -6.82 1.71
C SER A 246 -1.26 -7.46 0.34
N ILE A 247 -2.25 -8.36 0.19
CA ILE A 247 -2.58 -9.00 -1.09
C ILE A 247 -3.22 -7.99 -2.04
N GLY A 248 -4.14 -7.15 -1.56
CA GLY A 248 -4.77 -6.10 -2.35
C GLY A 248 -3.76 -5.11 -2.93
N GLY A 249 -2.73 -4.76 -2.16
CA GLY A 249 -1.61 -3.95 -2.60
C GLY A 249 -0.89 -4.56 -3.81
N LEU A 250 -0.69 -5.89 -3.83
CA LEU A 250 -0.11 -6.59 -4.98
C LEU A 250 -1.05 -6.65 -6.18
N VAL A 251 -2.33 -6.95 -5.95
CA VAL A 251 -3.36 -7.01 -7.01
C VAL A 251 -3.50 -5.66 -7.72
N GLY A 252 -3.44 -4.55 -6.98
CA GLY A 252 -3.61 -3.22 -7.55
C GLY A 252 -2.36 -2.57 -8.14
N HIS A 253 -1.16 -2.98 -7.71
CA HIS A 253 0.08 -2.25 -8.03
C HIS A 253 1.19 -3.10 -8.65
N ALA A 254 0.99 -4.41 -8.79
CA ALA A 254 1.97 -5.30 -9.38
C ALA A 254 1.44 -5.99 -10.65
N LEU A 255 2.37 -6.30 -11.55
CA LEU A 255 2.09 -7.21 -12.66
C LEU A 255 2.25 -8.63 -12.14
N LEU A 256 1.14 -9.31 -11.89
CA LEU A 256 1.13 -10.67 -11.34
C LEU A 256 1.36 -11.71 -12.45
N PRO A 257 2.26 -12.69 -12.26
CA PRO A 257 2.26 -13.90 -13.08
C PRO A 257 0.91 -14.62 -12.98
N PRO A 258 0.39 -15.22 -14.07
CA PRO A 258 -0.93 -15.85 -14.10
C PRO A 258 -1.20 -16.83 -12.96
N ASP A 259 -0.28 -17.77 -12.72
CA ASP A 259 -0.43 -18.77 -11.65
C ASP A 259 -0.40 -18.15 -10.25
N THR A 260 0.41 -17.10 -10.06
CA THR A 260 0.48 -16.35 -8.80
C THR A 260 -0.83 -15.60 -8.56
N ALA A 261 -1.37 -14.92 -9.58
CA ALA A 261 -2.66 -14.24 -9.48
C ALA A 261 -3.80 -15.22 -9.16
N ALA A 262 -3.81 -16.37 -9.84
CA ALA A 262 -4.80 -17.42 -9.58
C ALA A 262 -4.75 -17.92 -8.12
N GLY A 263 -3.54 -18.21 -7.61
CA GLY A 263 -3.34 -18.63 -6.22
C GLY A 263 -3.73 -17.53 -5.21
N LEU A 264 -3.45 -16.26 -5.51
CA LEU A 264 -3.81 -15.13 -4.65
C LEU A 264 -5.33 -14.97 -4.51
N PHE A 265 -6.10 -15.10 -5.59
CA PHE A 265 -7.56 -15.00 -5.50
C PHE A 265 -8.18 -16.14 -4.68
N GLU A 266 -7.67 -17.36 -4.82
CA GLU A 266 -8.08 -18.48 -3.97
C GLU A 266 -7.66 -18.29 -2.51
N ALA A 267 -6.46 -17.72 -2.28
CA ALA A 267 -5.98 -17.40 -0.93
C ALA A 267 -6.89 -16.38 -0.25
N VAL A 268 -7.32 -15.33 -0.96
CA VAL A 268 -8.26 -14.32 -0.44
C VAL A 268 -9.59 -14.94 -0.02
N ALA A 269 -10.06 -15.98 -0.71
CA ALA A 269 -11.30 -16.68 -0.35
C ALA A 269 -11.22 -17.43 0.99
N LEU A 270 -10.00 -17.67 1.49
CA LEU A 270 -9.75 -18.32 2.78
C LEU A 270 -9.60 -17.31 3.93
N ILE A 271 -9.52 -16.00 3.63
CA ILE A 271 -9.41 -14.96 4.66
C ILE A 271 -10.77 -14.73 5.32
N PRO A 272 -10.89 -14.87 6.66
CA PRO A 272 -12.12 -14.58 7.38
C PRO A 272 -12.61 -13.14 7.18
N GLY A 273 -13.92 -12.99 7.01
CA GLY A 273 -14.58 -11.67 6.86
C GLY A 273 -14.58 -11.10 5.45
N VAL A 274 -13.98 -11.78 4.48
CA VAL A 274 -14.07 -11.37 3.06
C VAL A 274 -15.49 -11.58 2.55
N THR A 275 -16.03 -10.55 1.90
CA THR A 275 -17.40 -10.45 1.37
C THR A 275 -17.38 -9.92 -0.06
N ARG A 276 -18.49 -10.11 -0.78
CA ARG A 276 -18.67 -9.57 -2.11
C ARG A 276 -19.60 -8.36 -2.05
N THR A 277 -19.28 -7.31 -2.82
CA THR A 277 -20.21 -6.20 -3.06
C THR A 277 -20.60 -6.15 -4.55
N PRO A 278 -21.90 -6.14 -4.90
CA PRO A 278 -22.31 -6.12 -6.31
C PRO A 278 -22.21 -4.74 -6.98
N ASP A 279 -22.17 -3.65 -6.20
CA ASP A 279 -22.23 -2.26 -6.67
C ASP A 279 -20.98 -1.46 -6.28
N ALA A 280 -19.82 -2.10 -6.29
CA ALA A 280 -18.56 -1.43 -5.94
C ALA A 280 -18.21 -0.36 -6.97
N VAL A 281 -17.62 0.74 -6.52
CA VAL A 281 -17.31 1.90 -7.36
C VAL A 281 -15.89 2.38 -7.10
N ASP A 282 -15.11 2.59 -8.17
CA ASP A 282 -13.76 3.15 -8.06
C ASP A 282 -13.75 4.68 -8.10
N ALA A 283 -12.56 5.29 -7.99
CA ALA A 283 -12.42 6.75 -7.99
C ALA A 283 -12.91 7.46 -9.28
N LEU A 284 -13.07 6.73 -10.38
CA LEU A 284 -13.59 7.26 -11.65
C LEU A 284 -15.11 7.05 -11.80
N GLY A 285 -15.76 6.44 -10.81
CA GLY A 285 -17.18 6.14 -10.87
C GLY A 285 -17.51 4.87 -11.67
N ARG A 286 -16.50 4.07 -12.04
CA ARG A 286 -16.72 2.79 -12.74
C ARG A 286 -17.31 1.79 -11.77
N LYS A 287 -18.44 1.20 -12.14
CA LYS A 287 -19.08 0.14 -11.37
C LYS A 287 -18.42 -1.20 -11.65
N GLY A 288 -18.21 -1.98 -10.60
CA GLY A 288 -17.55 -3.27 -10.70
C GLY A 288 -18.01 -4.28 -9.66
N VAL A 289 -17.43 -5.46 -9.75
CA VAL A 289 -17.57 -6.50 -8.73
C VAL A 289 -16.62 -6.17 -7.58
N GLY A 290 -17.18 -5.94 -6.40
CA GLY A 290 -16.46 -5.66 -5.16
C GLY A 290 -16.02 -6.92 -4.44
N ILE A 291 -14.78 -6.94 -3.96
CA ILE A 291 -14.29 -7.86 -2.92
C ILE A 291 -13.88 -7.00 -1.75
N ALA A 292 -14.46 -7.23 -0.57
CA ALA A 292 -14.32 -6.31 0.55
C ALA A 292 -14.16 -7.03 1.88
N ARG A 293 -13.54 -6.33 2.82
CA ARG A 293 -13.43 -6.77 4.22
C ARG A 293 -13.67 -5.58 5.14
N ASP A 294 -14.41 -5.86 6.22
CA ASP A 294 -14.62 -4.91 7.30
C ASP A 294 -13.61 -5.22 8.41
N ASP A 295 -12.80 -4.23 8.78
CA ASP A 295 -12.04 -4.28 10.00
C ASP A 295 -12.91 -3.75 11.14
N GLU A 296 -13.47 -4.66 11.94
CA GLU A 296 -14.32 -4.31 13.08
C GLU A 296 -13.58 -3.44 14.11
N ARG A 297 -12.24 -3.60 14.22
CA ARG A 297 -11.41 -2.88 15.19
C ARG A 297 -11.25 -1.41 14.85
N SER A 298 -10.90 -1.09 13.61
CA SER A 298 -10.81 0.30 13.15
C SER A 298 -12.18 0.88 12.77
N GLY A 299 -13.13 0.03 12.40
CA GLY A 299 -14.42 0.46 11.85
C GLY A 299 -14.30 0.92 10.40
N VAL A 300 -13.33 0.38 9.65
CA VAL A 300 -13.07 0.71 8.25
C VAL A 300 -13.44 -0.48 7.37
N ARG A 301 -14.10 -0.22 6.24
CA ARG A 301 -14.30 -1.20 5.17
C ARG A 301 -13.39 -0.86 4.02
N THR A 302 -12.61 -1.83 3.56
CA THR A 302 -11.82 -1.75 2.33
C THR A 302 -12.47 -2.59 1.25
N GLU A 303 -12.64 -2.02 0.07
CA GLU A 303 -13.28 -2.68 -1.08
C GLU A 303 -12.41 -2.57 -2.33
N TRP A 304 -12.08 -3.70 -2.94
CA TRP A 304 -11.42 -3.78 -4.24
C TRP A 304 -12.46 -3.89 -5.34
N VAL A 305 -12.26 -3.13 -6.41
CA VAL A 305 -13.22 -3.01 -7.50
C VAL A 305 -12.62 -3.68 -8.74
N PHE A 306 -13.36 -4.63 -9.32
CA PHE A 306 -12.97 -5.34 -10.52
C PHE A 306 -13.98 -5.14 -11.65
N ASP A 307 -13.51 -5.14 -12.89
CA ASP A 307 -14.36 -5.05 -14.06
C ASP A 307 -15.30 -6.26 -14.13
N PRO A 308 -16.61 -6.07 -14.36
CA PRO A 308 -17.55 -7.18 -14.37
C PRO A 308 -17.41 -8.11 -15.58
N GLU A 309 -16.79 -7.66 -16.68
CA GLU A 309 -16.64 -8.42 -17.92
C GLU A 309 -15.38 -9.29 -17.91
N ASP A 310 -14.23 -8.68 -17.65
CA ASP A 310 -12.92 -9.35 -17.73
C ASP A 310 -12.25 -9.60 -16.36
N LEU A 311 -12.86 -9.13 -15.27
CA LEU A 311 -12.35 -9.25 -13.90
C LEU A 311 -10.98 -8.60 -13.68
N SER A 312 -10.59 -7.66 -14.55
CA SER A 312 -9.40 -6.83 -14.34
C SER A 312 -9.60 -5.87 -13.16
N TYR A 313 -8.51 -5.57 -12.44
CA TYR A 313 -8.56 -4.66 -11.31
C TYR A 313 -8.78 -3.22 -11.78
N LEU A 314 -9.85 -2.58 -11.28
CA LEU A 314 -10.19 -1.20 -11.59
C LEU A 314 -9.67 -0.22 -10.54
N GLY A 315 -9.64 -0.60 -9.26
CA GLY A 315 -9.33 0.32 -8.19
C GLY A 315 -9.77 -0.18 -6.83
N TRP A 316 -9.84 0.72 -5.85
CA TRP A 316 -10.34 0.42 -4.52
C TRP A 316 -11.13 1.61 -3.96
N SER A 317 -11.96 1.36 -2.96
CA SER A 317 -12.62 2.39 -2.16
C SER A 317 -12.66 1.98 -0.68
N SER A 318 -12.76 2.97 0.20
CA SER A 318 -12.81 2.77 1.63
C SER A 318 -13.79 3.72 2.32
N HIS A 319 -14.48 3.24 3.35
CA HIS A 319 -15.40 4.04 4.16
C HIS A 319 -15.54 3.51 5.58
N LEU A 320 -16.08 4.34 6.48
CA LEU A 320 -16.36 3.96 7.86
C LEU A 320 -17.62 3.07 7.96
N THR A 321 -17.53 1.96 8.70
CA THR A 321 -18.65 1.04 8.96
C THR A 321 -19.47 1.39 10.20
N ARG A 322 -18.92 2.26 11.05
CA ARG A 322 -19.52 2.77 12.29
C ARG A 322 -18.94 4.15 12.63
N ASP A 323 -19.56 4.83 13.58
CA ASP A 323 -19.01 6.08 14.11
C ASP A 323 -17.65 5.82 14.78
N THR A 324 -16.69 6.71 14.53
CA THR A 324 -15.35 6.67 15.10
C THR A 324 -14.93 8.06 15.59
N ALA A 325 -13.71 8.19 16.11
CA ALA A 325 -13.14 9.50 16.41
C ALA A 325 -12.90 10.34 15.15
N TYR A 326 -12.80 9.71 13.97
CA TYR A 326 -12.40 10.35 12.72
C TYR A 326 -13.59 10.80 11.86
N GLY A 327 -14.78 10.23 12.06
CA GLY A 327 -15.98 10.50 11.27
C GLY A 327 -17.21 9.66 11.67
N GLU A 328 -18.32 9.90 10.99
CA GLU A 328 -19.58 9.16 11.13
C GLU A 328 -19.60 7.91 10.25
N LYS A 329 -20.48 6.96 10.57
CA LYS A 329 -20.73 5.80 9.70
C LYS A 329 -21.03 6.23 8.26
N GLY A 330 -20.32 5.64 7.31
CA GLY A 330 -20.46 5.89 5.88
C GLY A 330 -19.54 6.99 5.35
N ASP A 331 -18.80 7.69 6.22
CA ASP A 331 -17.82 8.68 5.78
C ASP A 331 -16.72 8.05 4.93
N PHE A 332 -16.31 8.78 3.91
CA PHE A 332 -15.29 8.39 2.95
C PHE A 332 -13.90 8.34 3.58
N MET A 333 -13.16 7.26 3.31
CA MET A 333 -11.82 7.01 3.85
C MET A 333 -10.72 6.90 2.78
N GLY A 334 -11.08 6.95 1.50
CA GLY A 334 -10.12 6.94 0.39
C GLY A 334 -10.62 6.15 -0.81
N ASP A 335 -10.06 6.42 -1.97
CA ASP A 335 -10.27 5.61 -3.17
C ASP A 335 -9.15 5.75 -4.19
N SER A 336 -9.10 4.80 -5.12
CA SER A 336 -8.29 4.93 -6.32
C SER A 336 -8.93 4.24 -7.52
N ALA A 337 -8.42 4.56 -8.70
CA ALA A 337 -8.74 3.95 -9.97
C ALA A 337 -7.48 3.82 -10.82
N VAL A 338 -7.22 2.61 -11.32
CA VAL A 338 -6.18 2.32 -12.31
C VAL A 338 -6.72 2.64 -13.69
N ILE A 339 -6.02 3.53 -14.39
CA ILE A 339 -6.36 3.92 -15.76
C ILE A 339 -5.55 3.11 -16.77
N GLU A 340 -4.27 2.88 -16.48
CA GLU A 340 -3.36 2.27 -17.44
C GLU A 340 -2.22 1.55 -16.73
N THR A 341 -1.87 0.36 -17.21
CA THR A 341 -0.69 -0.39 -16.79
C THR A 341 0.10 -0.81 -18.03
N ALA A 342 1.42 -0.62 -18.01
CA ALA A 342 2.29 -0.99 -19.12
C ALA A 342 3.70 -1.38 -18.67
N VAL A 343 4.44 -2.02 -19.57
CA VAL A 343 5.87 -2.28 -19.39
C VAL A 343 6.66 -1.29 -20.22
N VAL A 344 7.60 -0.58 -19.59
CA VAL A 344 8.44 0.42 -20.28
C VAL A 344 9.92 0.22 -19.98
N ASP A 345 10.77 0.59 -20.94
CA ASP A 345 12.23 0.39 -20.80
C ASP A 345 12.92 1.47 -19.94
N LYS A 346 12.24 2.60 -19.67
CA LYS A 346 12.81 3.71 -18.92
C LYS A 346 11.78 4.33 -17.98
N ALA A 347 12.17 4.56 -16.72
CA ALA A 347 11.36 5.33 -15.80
C ALA A 347 11.14 6.76 -16.30
N GLY A 348 9.94 7.29 -16.07
CA GLY A 348 9.54 8.65 -16.44
C GLY A 348 9.08 8.80 -17.89
N VAL A 349 9.12 7.73 -18.68
CA VAL A 349 8.64 7.68 -20.07
C VAL A 349 7.28 6.99 -20.09
N LYS A 350 6.29 7.62 -20.72
CA LYS A 350 4.97 7.02 -20.93
C LYS A 350 5.05 5.90 -21.98
N PRO A 351 4.20 4.86 -21.89
CA PRO A 351 4.07 3.88 -22.97
C PRO A 351 3.73 4.58 -24.29
N GLN A 352 4.22 4.01 -25.41
CA GLN A 352 3.85 4.47 -26.74
C GLN A 352 2.54 3.81 -27.15
N SER A 353 1.54 4.61 -27.54
CA SER A 353 0.21 4.17 -27.98
C SER A 353 0.22 3.48 -29.34
#